data_AF-A0A2E8V538-F1
#
_entry.id   AF-A0A2E8V538-F1
#
_cell.length_a   1.000
_cell.length_b   1.000
_cell.length_c   1.000
_cell.angle_alpha   90.00
_cell.angle_beta   90.00
_cell.angle_gamma   90.00
#
_symmetry.space_group_name_H-M   'P 1'
#
loop_
_entity.id
_entity.type
_entity.pdbx_description
1 polymer ?
#
loop_
_entity_poly.entity_id
_entity_poly.type
_entity_poly.pdbx_seq_one_letter_code
_entity_poly.pdbx_strand_id
1 'polypeptide(L)'
;GQCPGQEAWECSAAGWRKNLRDNTVTGVTPIPDLDEEVDEGCDGVDLNRNYQFEWGAPLGATGPLIPGACYAGQNNDVYNGPVDTVDQDGDNRLNEDHVDGKDDDGDGLTDEDWLGGNSEPETKFIQDMTEMNDDDGDGASEFKSTLTHHSYSELILWPWGHCTDCQSPDHYQLEYHGQKMADMTLYANLQSSSLYPTSGDFCDWHYGVHGSYCYTSEIGTAFHQHPDDIDHIAVRNLGVGFYIAEIADNPRERADDGLANLSANQLDKPDDLLPLSKGDIPVDICVATGFDYSLDGDVSHVMYRIVKPSRAQSDYGPREWSTTAWSMAPFEVDSSDTCSLGNGDNGTVLTSSLPIPDNIAGEVHYKAMLGTLSGGNLYLFPTNGEYYVLELDYRADYGSLFGALFMFVVVTGFVWGGLAVCLRMMLDDENEKEFMDALIEEDGS
;
A
#
# COMPACT_ATOMS: atom_id res chain seq x y z
N GLY A 1 27.27 -7.43 -37.96
CA GLY A 1 25.94 -6.98 -38.43
C GLY A 1 25.05 -8.15 -38.85
N GLN A 2 24.32 -8.74 -37.89
CA GLN A 2 23.56 -9.98 -38.05
C GLN A 2 22.28 -9.87 -38.90
N CYS A 3 21.92 -8.67 -39.38
CA CYS A 3 20.75 -8.43 -40.25
C CYS A 3 21.02 -7.37 -41.33
N PRO A 4 21.80 -7.68 -42.40
CA PRO A 4 22.05 -6.73 -43.47
C PRO A 4 20.87 -6.66 -44.44
N GLY A 5 20.23 -5.48 -44.54
CA GLY A 5 19.32 -5.13 -45.65
C GLY A 5 17.83 -5.40 -45.45
N GLN A 6 17.39 -5.67 -44.22
CA GLN A 6 15.97 -5.72 -43.85
C GLN A 6 15.66 -4.59 -42.86
N GLU A 7 14.38 -4.19 -42.77
CA GLU A 7 13.94 -3.29 -41.69
C GLU A 7 14.22 -3.96 -40.33
N ALA A 8 14.53 -3.18 -39.30
CA ALA A 8 14.99 -3.72 -38.01
C ALA A 8 14.02 -4.75 -37.40
N TRP A 9 12.70 -4.55 -37.57
CA TRP A 9 11.65 -5.45 -37.08
C TRP A 9 11.43 -6.72 -37.92
N GLU A 10 12.13 -6.86 -39.05
CA GLU A 10 12.18 -8.11 -39.83
C GLU A 10 13.36 -9.00 -39.43
N CYS A 11 14.20 -8.53 -38.51
CA CYS A 11 15.36 -9.24 -37.99
C CYS A 11 14.97 -10.14 -36.81
N SER A 12 15.22 -11.44 -36.93
CA SER A 12 15.00 -12.39 -35.82
C SER A 12 16.20 -12.51 -34.87
N ALA A 13 17.32 -11.83 -35.16
CA ALA A 13 18.49 -11.84 -34.29
C ALA A 13 18.32 -10.84 -33.14
N ALA A 14 18.92 -11.14 -31.98
CA ALA A 14 18.86 -10.28 -30.81
C ALA A 14 19.71 -8.99 -30.94
N GLY A 15 20.71 -9.00 -31.83
CA GLY A 15 21.66 -7.91 -31.95
C GLY A 15 22.69 -7.89 -30.80
N TRP A 16 23.20 -6.69 -30.49
CA TRP A 16 24.17 -6.47 -29.42
C TRP A 16 23.48 -6.51 -28.04
N ARG A 17 24.08 -7.22 -27.07
CA ARG A 17 23.48 -7.44 -25.73
C ARG A 17 24.28 -6.84 -24.58
N LYS A 18 25.61 -6.96 -24.62
CA LYS A 18 26.52 -6.65 -23.52
C LYS A 18 26.84 -5.14 -23.44
N ASN A 19 27.57 -4.69 -22.42
CA ASN A 19 28.15 -3.34 -22.45
C ASN A 19 29.31 -3.25 -23.47
N LEU A 20 30.00 -2.11 -23.56
CA LEU A 20 31.07 -1.87 -24.55
C LEU A 20 32.48 -1.99 -23.95
N ARG A 21 32.66 -2.79 -22.90
CA ARG A 21 33.99 -3.03 -22.30
C ARG A 21 34.91 -3.73 -23.31
N ASP A 22 36.08 -3.17 -23.58
CA ASP A 22 37.15 -3.84 -24.32
C ASP A 22 37.77 -4.94 -23.43
N ASN A 23 37.58 -6.20 -23.84
CA ASN A 23 38.12 -7.38 -23.15
C ASN A 23 39.36 -7.95 -23.86
N THR A 24 39.88 -7.26 -24.86
CA THR A 24 41.06 -7.63 -25.59
C THR A 24 42.33 -7.12 -24.89
N VAL A 25 43.49 -7.45 -25.44
CA VAL A 25 44.78 -7.04 -24.87
C VAL A 25 44.94 -5.52 -24.86
N THR A 26 44.31 -4.78 -25.78
CA THR A 26 44.40 -3.32 -25.87
C THR A 26 43.67 -2.62 -24.73
N GLY A 27 42.53 -3.15 -24.29
CA GLY A 27 41.69 -2.58 -23.23
C GLY A 27 42.23 -2.76 -21.82
N VAL A 28 43.16 -3.69 -21.66
CA VAL A 28 43.90 -3.92 -20.40
C VAL A 28 45.21 -3.11 -20.38
N THR A 29 45.57 -2.41 -21.47
CA THR A 29 46.77 -1.56 -21.49
C THR A 29 46.49 -0.13 -21.00
N PRO A 30 47.50 0.57 -20.43
CA PRO A 30 47.34 1.97 -19.98
C PRO A 30 47.11 2.99 -21.10
N ILE A 31 47.15 2.57 -22.37
CA ILE A 31 47.03 3.44 -23.53
C ILE A 31 45.71 3.06 -24.22
N PRO A 32 44.68 3.93 -24.17
CA PRO A 32 43.42 3.66 -24.86
C PRO A 32 43.67 3.51 -26.36
N ASP A 33 43.21 2.42 -26.96
CA ASP A 33 43.12 2.32 -28.41
C ASP A 33 41.87 3.08 -28.87
N LEU A 34 42.08 4.21 -29.55
CA LEU A 34 40.99 5.07 -30.01
C LEU A 34 40.44 4.65 -31.38
N ASP A 35 41.08 3.68 -32.03
CA ASP A 35 40.75 3.19 -33.38
C ASP A 35 40.22 1.74 -33.35
N GLU A 36 39.92 1.21 -32.17
CA GLU A 36 39.39 -0.16 -31.99
C GLU A 36 37.95 -0.30 -32.51
N GLU A 37 37.70 -1.38 -33.24
CA GLU A 37 36.35 -1.80 -33.64
C GLU A 37 35.83 -2.85 -32.65
N VAL A 38 34.55 -2.76 -32.29
CA VAL A 38 33.90 -3.71 -31.36
C VAL A 38 34.02 -5.15 -31.89
N ASP A 39 34.67 -6.01 -31.12
CA ASP A 39 34.69 -7.45 -31.35
C ASP A 39 33.41 -8.07 -30.77
N GLU A 40 32.45 -8.35 -31.65
CA GLU A 40 31.14 -8.89 -31.26
C GLU A 40 31.25 -10.19 -30.41
N GLY A 41 32.32 -10.97 -30.57
CA GLY A 41 32.52 -12.23 -29.85
C GLY A 41 33.25 -12.08 -28.51
N CYS A 42 33.82 -10.92 -28.21
CA CYS A 42 34.80 -10.74 -27.13
C CYS A 42 34.42 -9.61 -26.18
N ASP A 43 34.02 -8.48 -26.74
CA ASP A 43 33.81 -7.26 -25.98
C ASP A 43 32.51 -7.32 -25.20
N GLY A 44 32.51 -6.62 -24.07
CA GLY A 44 31.35 -6.45 -23.22
C GLY A 44 31.17 -7.54 -22.17
N VAL A 45 30.51 -7.13 -21.10
CA VAL A 45 30.00 -7.95 -20.00
C VAL A 45 28.46 -7.91 -20.05
N ASP A 46 27.82 -9.05 -19.79
CA ASP A 46 26.38 -9.10 -19.57
C ASP A 46 26.08 -8.49 -18.21
N LEU A 47 25.52 -7.28 -18.20
CA LEU A 47 25.22 -6.53 -16.98
C LEU A 47 24.28 -7.32 -16.06
N ASN A 48 23.37 -8.13 -16.62
CA ASN A 48 22.45 -8.96 -15.83
C ASN A 48 23.06 -10.32 -15.43
N ARG A 49 24.39 -10.43 -15.47
CA ARG A 49 25.21 -11.50 -14.86
C ARG A 49 26.31 -10.94 -13.97
N ASN A 50 26.32 -9.62 -13.77
CA ASN A 50 27.41 -8.90 -13.13
C ASN A 50 27.01 -8.32 -11.78
N TYR A 51 26.01 -8.86 -11.09
CA TYR A 51 25.70 -8.51 -9.69
C TYR A 51 26.32 -9.53 -8.73
N GLN A 52 26.62 -9.11 -7.50
CA GLN A 52 27.46 -9.88 -6.55
C GLN A 52 26.78 -11.13 -5.95
N PHE A 53 25.45 -11.11 -5.80
CA PHE A 53 24.74 -12.20 -5.14
C PHE A 53 24.83 -13.48 -5.98
N GLU A 54 25.40 -14.53 -5.39
CA GLU A 54 25.64 -15.83 -6.04
C GLU A 54 26.36 -15.67 -7.40
N TRP A 55 27.25 -14.67 -7.51
CA TRP A 55 27.97 -14.37 -8.75
C TRP A 55 28.84 -15.56 -9.18
N GLY A 56 28.70 -16.00 -10.44
CA GLY A 56 29.49 -17.12 -10.94
C GLY A 56 29.11 -18.49 -10.36
N ALA A 57 28.02 -18.57 -9.57
CA ALA A 57 27.41 -19.83 -9.17
C ALA A 57 27.21 -20.75 -10.40
N PRO A 58 27.32 -22.08 -10.26
CA PRO A 58 27.76 -23.00 -11.31
C PRO A 58 26.84 -23.14 -12.53
N LEU A 59 25.71 -22.44 -12.56
CA LEU A 59 24.71 -22.48 -13.63
C LEU A 59 24.36 -21.06 -14.08
N GLY A 60 24.27 -20.85 -15.39
CA GLY A 60 23.63 -19.64 -15.95
C GLY A 60 24.52 -18.46 -16.32
N ALA A 61 25.81 -18.51 -15.97
CA ALA A 61 26.81 -17.55 -16.39
C ALA A 61 28.13 -18.23 -16.78
N THR A 62 28.96 -17.55 -17.56
CA THR A 62 30.27 -18.08 -17.99
C THR A 62 31.39 -17.24 -17.40
N GLY A 63 32.09 -17.80 -16.42
CA GLY A 63 33.35 -17.25 -15.91
C GLY A 63 34.52 -17.49 -16.87
N PRO A 64 35.53 -16.60 -16.90
CA PRO A 64 36.67 -16.77 -17.78
C PRO A 64 37.64 -17.82 -17.19
N LEU A 65 38.14 -18.75 -18.03
CA LEU A 65 39.19 -19.72 -17.63
C LEU A 65 40.52 -19.02 -17.27
N ILE A 66 40.73 -17.79 -17.75
CA ILE A 66 41.83 -16.89 -17.34
C ILE A 66 41.24 -15.48 -17.16
N PRO A 67 41.41 -14.83 -15.99
CA PRO A 67 40.88 -13.49 -15.71
C PRO A 67 41.24 -12.46 -16.80
N GLY A 68 40.24 -11.74 -17.32
CA GLY A 68 40.43 -10.58 -18.17
C GLY A 68 40.88 -10.84 -19.62
N ALA A 69 40.75 -12.07 -20.15
CA ALA A 69 41.04 -12.36 -21.55
C ALA A 69 39.96 -13.24 -22.18
N CYS A 70 39.30 -12.74 -23.22
CA CYS A 70 38.50 -13.60 -24.09
C CYS A 70 39.41 -14.33 -25.10
N TYR A 71 39.10 -15.60 -25.36
CA TYR A 71 39.77 -16.39 -26.38
C TYR A 71 38.97 -16.29 -27.67
N ALA A 72 39.53 -15.61 -28.66
CA ALA A 72 38.91 -15.38 -29.97
C ALA A 72 38.18 -16.63 -30.51
N GLY A 73 36.88 -16.48 -30.78
CA GLY A 73 36.03 -17.51 -31.39
C GLY A 73 34.96 -18.14 -30.48
N GLN A 74 34.82 -17.71 -29.23
CA GLN A 74 33.73 -18.11 -28.32
C GLN A 74 32.72 -16.97 -28.21
N ASN A 75 31.61 -17.05 -28.95
CA ASN A 75 30.52 -16.07 -28.83
C ASN A 75 29.89 -16.18 -27.44
N ASN A 76 30.26 -15.28 -26.54
CA ASN A 76 29.87 -15.35 -25.14
C ASN A 76 28.98 -14.17 -24.74
N ASP A 77 27.67 -14.33 -24.99
CA ASP A 77 26.63 -13.32 -24.73
C ASP A 77 26.23 -13.22 -23.25
N VAL A 78 26.75 -14.11 -22.38
CA VAL A 78 26.42 -14.20 -20.95
C VAL A 78 27.67 -14.12 -20.07
N TYR A 79 28.70 -13.42 -20.54
CA TYR A 79 29.94 -13.18 -19.79
C TYR A 79 29.64 -12.36 -18.53
N ASN A 80 29.99 -12.89 -17.35
CA ASN A 80 29.66 -12.29 -16.04
C ASN A 80 30.68 -11.25 -15.55
N GLY A 81 31.78 -11.05 -16.28
CA GLY A 81 32.83 -10.11 -15.94
C GLY A 81 34.10 -10.76 -15.38
N PRO A 82 35.13 -9.95 -15.08
CA PRO A 82 36.34 -10.41 -14.42
C PRO A 82 36.07 -10.82 -12.97
N VAL A 83 36.93 -11.71 -12.45
CA VAL A 83 37.00 -11.99 -11.01
C VAL A 83 37.60 -10.80 -10.28
N ASP A 84 37.17 -10.58 -9.04
CA ASP A 84 37.82 -9.69 -8.11
C ASP A 84 39.07 -10.36 -7.51
N THR A 85 40.08 -9.55 -7.20
CA THR A 85 41.34 -9.98 -6.57
C THR A 85 41.76 -9.04 -5.45
N VAL A 86 40.83 -8.21 -4.97
CA VAL A 86 41.02 -7.40 -3.78
C VAL A 86 40.95 -8.35 -2.57
N ASP A 87 41.83 -8.06 -1.59
CA ASP A 87 41.84 -8.66 -0.27
C ASP A 87 41.17 -7.63 0.66
N GLN A 88 39.88 -7.81 0.94
CA GLN A 88 39.01 -6.84 1.59
C GLN A 88 39.37 -6.69 3.07
N ASP A 89 39.74 -7.79 3.73
CA ASP A 89 39.99 -7.84 5.17
C ASP A 89 41.48 -7.86 5.55
N GLY A 90 42.36 -8.09 4.57
CA GLY A 90 43.81 -8.05 4.68
C GLY A 90 44.46 -9.35 5.18
N ASP A 91 43.76 -10.47 5.16
CA ASP A 91 44.24 -11.75 5.68
C ASP A 91 45.14 -12.53 4.66
N ASN A 92 45.23 -12.05 3.42
CA ASN A 92 45.92 -12.63 2.25
C ASN A 92 45.28 -13.87 1.64
N ARG A 93 43.99 -14.06 1.88
CA ARG A 93 43.14 -14.95 1.14
C ARG A 93 42.22 -14.11 0.26
N LEU A 94 41.57 -14.79 -0.67
CA LEU A 94 40.79 -14.18 -1.74
C LEU A 94 39.69 -15.18 -2.05
N ASN A 95 38.50 -14.70 -2.40
CA ASN A 95 37.36 -15.52 -2.77
C ASN A 95 36.98 -16.51 -1.66
N GLU A 96 36.57 -15.96 -0.54
CA GLU A 96 36.15 -16.73 0.63
C GLU A 96 34.64 -16.90 0.61
N ASP A 97 33.89 -15.80 0.65
CA ASP A 97 32.44 -15.82 0.79
C ASP A 97 31.70 -15.04 -0.32
N HIS A 98 30.50 -15.51 -0.67
CA HIS A 98 29.58 -14.74 -1.51
C HIS A 98 28.84 -13.70 -0.66
N VAL A 99 28.24 -12.69 -1.30
CA VAL A 99 27.38 -11.71 -0.59
C VAL A 99 25.99 -12.33 -0.36
N ASP A 100 25.88 -13.25 0.59
CA ASP A 100 24.65 -14.01 0.89
C ASP A 100 24.41 -14.30 2.39
N GLY A 101 25.27 -13.74 3.26
CA GLY A 101 25.24 -13.87 4.70
C GLY A 101 25.70 -15.24 5.22
N LYS A 102 26.38 -16.06 4.40
CA LYS A 102 26.91 -17.36 4.79
C LYS A 102 28.44 -17.32 4.87
N ASP A 103 28.94 -18.02 5.90
CA ASP A 103 30.35 -18.36 6.11
C ASP A 103 30.67 -19.64 5.32
N ASP A 104 31.06 -19.48 4.05
CA ASP A 104 31.28 -20.57 3.10
C ASP A 104 32.62 -21.30 3.37
N ASP A 105 33.59 -20.60 3.97
CA ASP A 105 34.94 -21.10 4.24
C ASP A 105 35.15 -21.58 5.71
N GLY A 106 34.28 -21.15 6.64
CA GLY A 106 34.21 -21.57 8.03
C GLY A 106 35.13 -20.82 9.00
N ASP A 107 35.60 -19.63 8.66
CA ASP A 107 36.52 -18.85 9.49
C ASP A 107 35.83 -17.91 10.50
N GLY A 108 34.52 -17.74 10.37
CA GLY A 108 33.65 -16.96 11.24
C GLY A 108 33.49 -15.49 10.85
N LEU A 109 34.01 -15.09 9.70
CA LEU A 109 33.59 -13.92 8.95
C LEU A 109 32.48 -14.33 7.95
N THR A 110 31.85 -13.34 7.32
CA THR A 110 30.77 -13.54 6.34
C THR A 110 30.85 -12.43 5.31
N ASP A 111 30.62 -12.76 4.04
CA ASP A 111 30.55 -11.83 2.90
C ASP A 111 31.88 -11.09 2.61
N GLU A 112 33.02 -11.67 2.94
CA GLU A 112 34.35 -11.15 2.60
C GLU A 112 34.94 -11.73 1.31
N ASP A 113 35.80 -10.93 0.69
CA ASP A 113 36.65 -11.36 -0.41
C ASP A 113 35.95 -11.96 -1.63
N TRP A 114 34.69 -11.59 -1.88
CA TRP A 114 33.84 -12.19 -2.92
C TRP A 114 34.48 -12.30 -4.32
N LEU A 115 34.15 -13.39 -5.06
CA LEU A 115 34.80 -13.75 -6.33
C LEU A 115 34.69 -12.71 -7.44
N GLY A 116 33.63 -11.90 -7.43
CA GLY A 116 33.30 -10.99 -8.52
C GLY A 116 31.91 -10.40 -8.41
N GLY A 117 31.46 -9.74 -9.47
CA GLY A 117 30.23 -8.93 -9.47
C GLY A 117 30.52 -7.45 -9.27
N ASN A 118 29.60 -6.62 -9.74
CA ASN A 118 29.68 -5.18 -9.87
C ASN A 118 31.04 -4.71 -10.42
N SER A 119 31.55 -5.35 -11.49
CA SER A 119 32.82 -4.95 -12.10
C SER A 119 32.67 -3.79 -13.07
N GLU A 120 31.48 -3.64 -13.65
CA GLU A 120 31.17 -2.67 -14.69
C GLU A 120 30.71 -1.34 -14.10
N PRO A 121 31.05 -0.19 -14.72
CA PRO A 121 30.63 1.12 -14.22
C PRO A 121 29.10 1.25 -14.19
N GLU A 122 28.37 0.56 -15.08
CA GLU A 122 26.91 0.56 -15.10
C GLU A 122 26.30 -0.19 -13.91
N THR A 123 26.79 -1.38 -13.57
CA THR A 123 26.31 -2.15 -12.40
C THR A 123 26.78 -1.52 -11.09
N LYS A 124 27.99 -0.97 -11.03
CA LYS A 124 28.46 -0.17 -9.88
C LYS A 124 27.59 1.04 -9.60
N PHE A 125 27.14 1.76 -10.64
CA PHE A 125 26.25 2.90 -10.42
C PHE A 125 24.92 2.48 -9.78
N ILE A 126 24.37 1.34 -10.21
CA ILE A 126 23.13 0.79 -9.64
C ILE A 126 23.38 0.31 -8.20
N GLN A 127 24.52 -0.34 -7.95
CA GLN A 127 24.96 -0.72 -6.62
C GLN A 127 25.01 0.50 -5.70
N ASP A 128 25.80 1.51 -6.07
CA ASP A 128 25.95 2.75 -5.30
C ASP A 128 24.59 3.39 -5.02
N MET A 129 23.71 3.47 -6.03
CA MET A 129 22.39 4.07 -5.87
C MET A 129 21.49 3.30 -4.88
N THR A 130 21.56 1.97 -4.91
CA THR A 130 20.76 1.09 -4.05
C THR A 130 21.30 1.07 -2.62
N GLU A 131 22.62 0.95 -2.44
CA GLU A 131 23.29 0.90 -1.14
C GLU A 131 23.35 2.26 -0.44
N MET A 132 23.42 3.38 -1.19
CA MET A 132 23.30 4.72 -0.59
C MET A 132 21.88 5.00 -0.07
N ASN A 133 20.89 4.24 -0.53
CA ASN A 133 19.51 4.35 -0.08
C ASN A 133 19.29 3.45 1.16
N ASP A 134 20.09 3.67 2.20
CA ASP A 134 20.03 3.00 3.50
C ASP A 134 19.95 4.09 4.58
N ASP A 135 18.72 4.53 4.87
CA ASP A 135 18.47 5.67 5.75
C ASP A 135 18.54 5.28 7.24
N ASP A 136 18.34 4.02 7.58
CA ASP A 136 18.36 3.51 8.96
C ASP A 136 19.69 2.84 9.36
N GLY A 137 20.57 2.57 8.38
CA GLY A 137 21.93 2.07 8.55
C GLY A 137 21.99 0.59 8.88
N ASP A 138 20.99 -0.19 8.46
CA ASP A 138 20.92 -1.63 8.69
C ASP A 138 21.68 -2.46 7.63
N GLY A 139 22.23 -1.81 6.60
CA GLY A 139 22.99 -2.43 5.52
C GLY A 139 22.12 -2.90 4.35
N ALA A 140 20.80 -2.73 4.41
CA ALA A 140 19.86 -3.06 3.33
C ALA A 140 19.32 -1.79 2.67
N SER A 141 18.87 -1.93 1.42
CA SER A 141 18.25 -0.82 0.70
C SER A 141 16.82 -0.54 1.16
N GLU A 142 16.43 0.73 1.15
CA GLU A 142 15.07 1.20 1.35
C GLU A 142 14.21 1.12 0.08
N PHE A 143 14.78 0.68 -1.05
CA PHE A 143 13.99 0.22 -2.17
C PHE A 143 13.35 -1.13 -1.82
N LYS A 144 12.17 -1.11 -1.18
CA LYS A 144 11.48 -2.34 -0.75
C LYS A 144 10.90 -3.17 -1.90
N SER A 145 10.70 -2.57 -3.07
CA SER A 145 10.27 -3.25 -4.28
C SER A 145 10.96 -2.66 -5.52
N THR A 146 11.33 -3.51 -6.47
CA THR A 146 12.03 -3.11 -7.70
C THR A 146 11.51 -3.87 -8.92
N LEU A 147 11.62 -3.25 -10.08
CA LEU A 147 11.20 -3.83 -11.36
C LEU A 147 12.24 -3.52 -12.42
N THR A 148 12.75 -4.56 -13.07
CA THR A 148 13.60 -4.44 -14.25
C THR A 148 12.84 -4.90 -15.49
N HIS A 149 12.86 -4.07 -16.55
CA HIS A 149 12.23 -4.42 -17.82
C HIS A 149 13.26 -5.00 -18.78
N HIS A 150 12.98 -6.21 -19.25
CA HIS A 150 13.70 -6.91 -20.29
C HIS A 150 12.76 -7.18 -21.47
N SER A 151 13.29 -7.63 -22.60
CA SER A 151 12.49 -8.22 -23.67
C SER A 151 13.22 -9.48 -24.14
N TYR A 152 12.55 -10.58 -24.46
CA TYR A 152 11.11 -10.75 -24.63
C TYR A 152 10.66 -12.07 -24.03
N SER A 153 9.34 -12.26 -23.90
CA SER A 153 8.61 -13.54 -23.75
C SER A 153 7.22 -13.37 -23.13
N GLU A 154 6.83 -12.14 -22.77
CA GLU A 154 5.59 -11.84 -22.04
C GLU A 154 5.55 -12.55 -20.68
N LEU A 155 6.61 -12.35 -19.88
CA LEU A 155 6.78 -12.99 -18.56
C LEU A 155 6.93 -11.96 -17.44
N ILE A 156 6.46 -12.34 -16.26
CA ILE A 156 6.82 -11.74 -14.97
C ILE A 156 7.62 -12.80 -14.22
N LEU A 157 8.88 -12.49 -13.93
CA LEU A 157 9.81 -13.39 -13.28
C LEU A 157 10.15 -12.88 -11.88
N TRP A 158 10.25 -13.80 -10.93
CA TRP A 158 10.68 -13.53 -9.55
C TRP A 158 11.85 -14.43 -9.14
N PRO A 159 12.67 -14.02 -8.15
CA PRO A 159 13.83 -14.78 -7.66
C PRO A 159 13.47 -16.15 -7.08
N TRP A 160 14.31 -17.17 -7.15
CA TRP A 160 15.70 -17.11 -7.58
C TRP A 160 15.92 -17.46 -9.05
N GLY A 161 16.95 -16.87 -9.64
CA GLY A 161 17.55 -17.27 -10.90
C GLY A 161 18.67 -18.29 -10.72
N HIS A 162 19.52 -18.16 -9.69
CA HIS A 162 20.79 -18.90 -9.59
C HIS A 162 20.63 -20.40 -9.31
N CYS A 163 19.50 -20.82 -8.74
CA CYS A 163 19.25 -22.20 -8.35
C CYS A 163 17.94 -22.75 -8.92
N THR A 164 17.94 -24.05 -9.24
CA THR A 164 16.75 -24.81 -9.66
C THR A 164 16.16 -25.54 -8.46
N ASP A 165 14.82 -25.63 -8.40
CA ASP A 165 14.07 -26.30 -7.32
C ASP A 165 14.34 -25.72 -5.91
N CYS A 166 14.80 -24.48 -5.85
CA CYS A 166 15.01 -23.74 -4.61
C CYS A 166 13.88 -22.73 -4.38
N GLN A 167 13.51 -22.53 -3.12
CA GLN A 167 12.53 -21.53 -2.72
C GLN A 167 13.22 -20.46 -1.89
N SER A 168 12.87 -19.20 -2.16
CA SER A 168 13.18 -18.09 -1.27
C SER A 168 12.39 -18.19 0.04
N PRO A 169 12.85 -17.54 1.12
CA PRO A 169 12.07 -17.44 2.36
C PRO A 169 10.65 -16.90 2.15
N ASP A 170 10.49 -15.97 1.19
CA ASP A 170 9.22 -15.34 0.86
C ASP A 170 8.64 -15.83 -0.50
N HIS A 171 8.87 -17.10 -0.83
CA HIS A 171 8.50 -17.70 -2.13
C HIS A 171 7.04 -17.45 -2.53
N TYR A 172 6.09 -17.72 -1.63
CA TYR A 172 4.66 -17.56 -1.93
C TYR A 172 4.26 -16.09 -2.03
N GLN A 173 4.92 -15.20 -1.29
CA GLN A 173 4.65 -13.77 -1.32
C GLN A 173 5.16 -13.15 -2.63
N LEU A 174 6.35 -13.54 -3.06
CA LEU A 174 6.90 -13.16 -4.36
C LEU A 174 6.02 -13.66 -5.50
N GLU A 175 5.59 -14.92 -5.45
CA GLU A 175 4.67 -15.52 -6.42
C GLU A 175 3.33 -14.76 -6.47
N TYR A 176 2.77 -14.40 -5.31
CA TYR A 176 1.49 -13.68 -5.20
C TYR A 176 1.52 -12.35 -5.95
N HIS A 177 2.51 -11.50 -5.66
CA HIS A 177 2.67 -10.20 -6.31
C HIS A 177 3.00 -10.35 -7.80
N GLY A 178 3.84 -11.33 -8.15
CA GLY A 178 4.11 -11.72 -9.54
C GLY A 178 2.82 -12.06 -10.29
N GLN A 179 1.91 -12.80 -9.64
CA GLN A 179 0.62 -13.16 -10.20
C GLN A 179 -0.30 -11.94 -10.39
N LYS A 180 -0.28 -10.97 -9.45
CA LYS A 180 -1.04 -9.72 -9.61
C LYS A 180 -0.58 -8.92 -10.83
N MET A 181 0.72 -8.81 -11.05
CA MET A 181 1.26 -8.15 -12.25
C MET A 181 0.96 -8.95 -13.52
N ALA A 182 1.04 -10.28 -13.45
CA ALA A 182 0.67 -11.16 -14.55
C ALA A 182 -0.81 -11.03 -14.93
N ASP A 183 -1.72 -10.88 -13.95
CA ASP A 183 -3.14 -10.67 -14.22
C ASP A 183 -3.41 -9.31 -14.90
N MET A 184 -2.66 -8.26 -14.51
CA MET A 184 -2.75 -6.92 -15.11
C MET A 184 -2.26 -6.91 -16.56
N THR A 185 -1.20 -7.67 -16.84
CA THR A 185 -0.51 -7.69 -18.14
C THR A 185 -0.90 -8.87 -19.01
N LEU A 186 -1.61 -9.88 -18.51
CA LEU A 186 -1.80 -11.18 -19.17
C LEU A 186 -0.47 -11.88 -19.54
N TYR A 187 0.60 -11.61 -18.79
CA TYR A 187 1.88 -12.31 -18.92
C TYR A 187 1.87 -13.60 -18.10
N ALA A 188 2.83 -14.50 -18.34
CA ALA A 188 2.98 -15.68 -17.49
C ALA A 188 3.86 -15.35 -16.27
N ASN A 189 3.43 -15.79 -15.08
CA ASN A 189 4.19 -15.66 -13.84
C ASN A 189 5.03 -16.92 -13.61
N LEU A 190 6.34 -16.79 -13.47
CA LEU A 190 7.26 -17.91 -13.29
C LEU A 190 8.43 -17.53 -12.37
N GLN A 191 9.00 -18.52 -11.67
CA GLN A 191 10.32 -18.33 -11.08
C GLN A 191 11.35 -18.16 -12.19
N SER A 192 12.31 -17.25 -12.04
CA SER A 192 13.35 -16.98 -13.04
C SER A 192 14.06 -18.27 -13.50
N SER A 193 14.48 -19.10 -12.54
CA SER A 193 15.16 -20.38 -12.82
C SER A 193 14.32 -21.43 -13.56
N SER A 194 12.98 -21.28 -13.60
CA SER A 194 12.11 -22.18 -14.37
C SER A 194 12.24 -21.99 -15.88
N LEU A 195 12.76 -20.85 -16.33
CA LEU A 195 13.08 -20.60 -17.74
C LEU A 195 14.46 -21.21 -18.06
N TYR A 196 15.48 -20.74 -17.34
CA TYR A 196 16.82 -21.29 -17.27
C TYR A 196 17.54 -20.68 -16.05
N PRO A 197 18.50 -21.38 -15.42
CA PRO A 197 19.26 -20.82 -14.31
C PRO A 197 20.09 -19.58 -14.73
N THR A 198 20.18 -18.59 -13.85
CA THR A 198 20.97 -17.36 -14.04
C THR A 198 21.66 -16.95 -12.74
N SER A 199 22.98 -16.78 -12.75
CA SER A 199 23.72 -16.26 -11.59
C SER A 199 24.13 -14.80 -11.79
N GLY A 200 24.18 -14.04 -10.69
CA GLY A 200 24.56 -12.63 -10.69
C GLY A 200 23.58 -11.71 -11.44
N ASP A 201 22.28 -12.02 -11.44
CA ASP A 201 21.27 -11.14 -12.01
C ASP A 201 20.76 -10.09 -11.01
N PHE A 202 20.15 -9.03 -11.55
CA PHE A 202 19.69 -7.88 -10.78
C PHE A 202 18.69 -8.25 -9.68
N CYS A 203 17.75 -9.16 -9.96
CA CYS A 203 16.69 -9.47 -9.00
C CYS A 203 17.11 -10.43 -7.90
N ASP A 204 17.99 -11.39 -8.18
CA ASP A 204 18.60 -12.19 -7.12
C ASP A 204 19.40 -11.29 -6.16
N TRP A 205 20.16 -10.31 -6.67
CA TRP A 205 20.89 -9.38 -5.82
C TRP A 205 19.99 -8.46 -4.99
N HIS A 206 18.98 -7.83 -5.60
CA HIS A 206 18.05 -6.97 -4.87
C HIS A 206 17.29 -7.72 -3.76
N TYR A 207 16.83 -8.94 -4.03
CA TYR A 207 16.10 -9.72 -3.02
C TYR A 207 17.04 -10.33 -1.98
N GLY A 208 18.17 -10.90 -2.41
CA GLY A 208 19.07 -11.62 -1.54
C GLY A 208 19.92 -10.76 -0.62
N VAL A 209 20.42 -9.62 -1.11
CA VAL A 209 21.24 -8.70 -0.30
C VAL A 209 20.37 -7.69 0.45
N HIS A 210 19.32 -7.17 -0.18
CA HIS A 210 18.56 -6.03 0.36
C HIS A 210 17.12 -6.35 0.77
N GLY A 211 16.65 -7.60 0.61
CA GLY A 211 15.26 -7.95 0.92
C GLY A 211 14.22 -7.26 0.02
N SER A 212 14.64 -6.64 -1.08
CA SER A 212 13.76 -5.94 -2.02
C SER A 212 12.97 -6.94 -2.85
N TYR A 213 11.65 -6.77 -2.91
CA TYR A 213 10.78 -7.58 -3.76
C TYR A 213 11.00 -7.18 -5.23
N CYS A 214 11.91 -7.88 -5.91
CA CYS A 214 12.31 -7.61 -7.28
C CYS A 214 11.60 -8.49 -8.30
N TYR A 215 11.25 -7.89 -9.43
CA TYR A 215 10.67 -8.59 -10.57
C TYR A 215 11.37 -8.25 -11.89
N THR A 216 11.55 -9.26 -12.74
CA THR A 216 11.97 -9.07 -14.13
C THR A 216 10.74 -9.21 -15.03
N SER A 217 10.41 -8.14 -15.77
CA SER A 217 9.32 -8.14 -16.74
C SER A 217 9.88 -8.28 -18.15
N GLU A 218 9.67 -9.44 -18.78
CA GLU A 218 10.06 -9.73 -20.16
C GLU A 218 8.95 -9.24 -21.11
N ILE A 219 9.02 -8.00 -21.55
CA ILE A 219 7.97 -7.36 -22.34
C ILE A 219 8.00 -7.77 -23.81
N GLY A 220 6.81 -7.84 -24.42
CA GLY A 220 6.68 -8.16 -25.83
C GLY A 220 7.18 -9.56 -26.21
N THR A 221 7.32 -9.76 -27.51
CA THR A 221 7.51 -11.07 -28.16
C THR A 221 8.80 -11.21 -28.97
N ALA A 222 9.60 -10.14 -29.05
CA ALA A 222 10.84 -10.02 -29.82
C ALA A 222 11.66 -8.81 -29.35
N PHE A 223 12.98 -8.83 -29.56
CA PHE A 223 13.88 -7.70 -29.33
C PHE A 223 13.63 -6.52 -30.29
N HIS A 224 13.25 -6.83 -31.53
CA HIS A 224 12.93 -5.85 -32.55
C HIS A 224 11.44 -5.88 -32.89
N GLN A 225 10.63 -5.24 -32.03
CA GLN A 225 9.18 -5.12 -32.23
C GLN A 225 8.83 -4.30 -33.48
N HIS A 226 7.70 -4.61 -34.10
CA HIS A 226 7.15 -3.73 -35.11
C HIS A 226 6.76 -2.39 -34.45
N PRO A 227 7.07 -1.22 -35.05
CA PRO A 227 6.77 0.07 -34.43
C PRO A 227 5.30 0.27 -34.05
N ASP A 228 4.38 -0.32 -34.81
CA ASP A 228 2.93 -0.25 -34.54
C ASP A 228 2.51 -0.95 -33.22
N ASP A 229 3.32 -1.87 -32.69
CA ASP A 229 3.02 -2.60 -31.46
C ASP A 229 3.54 -1.89 -30.20
N ILE A 230 4.42 -0.88 -30.34
CA ILE A 230 5.08 -0.19 -29.22
C ILE A 230 4.06 0.42 -28.26
N ASP A 231 3.07 1.16 -28.79
CA ASP A 231 2.06 1.83 -27.98
C ASP A 231 1.23 0.84 -27.17
N HIS A 232 0.88 -0.30 -27.78
CA HIS A 232 0.13 -1.36 -27.11
C HIS A 232 0.96 -2.00 -25.99
N ILE A 233 2.22 -2.34 -26.25
CA ILE A 233 3.11 -2.94 -25.24
C ILE A 233 3.35 -1.96 -24.09
N ALA A 234 3.59 -0.68 -24.37
CA ALA A 234 3.80 0.34 -23.35
C ALA A 234 2.56 0.52 -22.45
N VAL A 235 1.37 0.65 -23.03
CA VAL A 235 0.11 0.80 -22.27
C VAL A 235 -0.19 -0.45 -21.44
N ARG A 236 0.08 -1.64 -21.97
CA ARG A 236 -0.14 -2.92 -21.28
C ARG A 236 0.70 -3.05 -20.01
N ASN A 237 1.91 -2.48 -19.97
CA ASN A 237 2.81 -2.56 -18.82
C ASN A 237 2.72 -1.36 -17.87
N LEU A 238 1.96 -0.31 -18.22
CA LEU A 238 1.86 0.92 -17.43
C LEU A 238 1.38 0.68 -15.99
N GLY A 239 0.44 -0.25 -15.80
CA GLY A 239 -0.12 -0.58 -14.47
C GLY A 239 0.90 -1.20 -13.51
N VAL A 240 1.90 -1.91 -14.04
CA VAL A 240 2.88 -2.66 -13.24
C VAL A 240 3.74 -1.71 -12.40
N GLY A 241 4.17 -0.59 -12.96
CA GLY A 241 4.94 0.41 -12.23
C GLY A 241 4.17 1.03 -11.05
N PHE A 242 2.86 1.29 -11.23
CA PHE A 242 2.01 1.76 -10.13
C PHE A 242 1.83 0.70 -9.05
N TYR A 243 1.72 -0.57 -9.46
CA TYR A 243 1.60 -1.67 -8.51
C TYR A 243 2.87 -1.88 -7.68
N ILE A 244 4.05 -1.83 -8.32
CA ILE A 244 5.34 -1.91 -7.61
C ILE A 244 5.47 -0.80 -6.57
N ALA A 245 5.06 0.44 -6.93
CA ALA A 245 5.03 1.56 -5.99
C ALA A 245 3.98 1.37 -4.88
N GLU A 246 2.83 0.77 -5.17
CA GLU A 246 1.77 0.49 -4.18
C GLU A 246 2.24 -0.50 -3.11
N ILE A 247 3.04 -1.51 -3.48
CA ILE A 247 3.50 -2.54 -2.54
C ILE A 247 4.79 -2.17 -1.80
N ALA A 248 5.40 -1.02 -2.12
CA ALA A 248 6.71 -0.63 -1.62
C ALA A 248 6.73 -0.24 -0.13
N ASP A 249 5.57 -0.08 0.51
CA ASP A 249 5.47 0.22 1.94
C ASP A 249 5.73 -1.01 2.81
N ASN A 250 5.11 -2.15 2.50
CA ASN A 250 5.36 -3.44 3.12
C ASN A 250 4.89 -4.58 2.19
N PRO A 251 5.73 -5.02 1.24
CA PRO A 251 5.32 -6.00 0.24
C PRO A 251 4.98 -7.36 0.89
N ARG A 252 5.78 -7.81 1.85
CA ARG A 252 5.56 -9.08 2.56
C ARG A 252 4.18 -9.15 3.19
N GLU A 253 3.84 -8.16 4.00
CA GLU A 253 2.55 -8.11 4.70
C GLU A 253 1.38 -8.01 3.72
N ARG A 254 1.50 -7.20 2.66
CA ARG A 254 0.48 -7.13 1.61
C ARG A 254 0.23 -8.47 0.94
N ALA A 255 1.28 -9.25 0.68
CA ALA A 255 1.12 -10.58 0.14
C ALA A 255 0.48 -11.54 1.14
N ASP A 256 0.90 -11.53 2.40
CA ASP A 256 0.32 -12.36 3.47
C ASP A 256 -1.18 -12.07 3.61
N ASP A 257 -1.55 -10.80 3.63
CA ASP A 257 -2.94 -10.34 3.69
C ASP A 257 -3.75 -10.80 2.46
N GLY A 258 -3.12 -10.71 1.30
CA GLY A 258 -3.69 -11.11 0.03
C GLY A 258 -3.90 -12.62 -0.11
N LEU A 259 -2.95 -13.42 0.35
CA LEU A 259 -2.98 -14.88 0.34
C LEU A 259 -4.01 -15.42 1.33
N ALA A 260 -4.14 -14.77 2.49
CA ALA A 260 -5.12 -15.13 3.50
C ALA A 260 -6.53 -14.53 3.22
N ASN A 261 -6.68 -13.71 2.18
CA ASN A 261 -7.92 -13.06 1.77
C ASN A 261 -8.59 -12.26 2.91
N LEU A 262 -7.77 -11.51 3.67
CA LEU A 262 -8.20 -10.91 4.95
C LEU A 262 -9.31 -9.86 4.76
N SER A 263 -9.24 -9.01 3.73
CA SER A 263 -10.25 -7.94 3.52
C SER A 263 -11.68 -8.43 3.33
N ALA A 264 -11.86 -9.67 2.84
CA ALA A 264 -13.18 -10.26 2.61
C ALA A 264 -13.65 -11.17 3.76
N ASN A 265 -12.72 -11.71 4.55
CA ASN A 265 -13.01 -12.76 5.53
C ASN A 265 -12.78 -12.33 6.99
N GLN A 266 -12.02 -11.27 7.24
CA GLN A 266 -11.53 -10.94 8.58
C GLN A 266 -11.96 -9.59 9.13
N LEU A 267 -12.61 -8.76 8.32
CA LEU A 267 -13.09 -7.45 8.70
C LEU A 267 -14.56 -7.32 8.32
N ASP A 268 -15.41 -7.02 9.29
CA ASP A 268 -16.81 -6.67 9.01
C ASP A 268 -17.02 -5.16 9.07
N LYS A 269 -17.99 -4.70 8.28
CA LYS A 269 -18.41 -3.30 8.28
C LYS A 269 -18.84 -2.88 9.71
N PRO A 270 -18.74 -1.59 10.04
CA PRO A 270 -19.29 -1.10 11.29
C PRO A 270 -20.77 -1.45 11.43
N ASP A 271 -21.18 -1.88 12.63
CA ASP A 271 -22.58 -2.19 12.91
C ASP A 271 -23.46 -0.94 12.75
N ASP A 272 -24.72 -1.16 12.35
CA ASP A 272 -25.69 -0.08 12.17
C ASP A 272 -25.95 0.58 13.53
N LEU A 273 -25.54 1.84 13.65
CA LEU A 273 -25.60 2.60 14.90
C LEU A 273 -27.05 2.79 15.36
N LEU A 274 -27.37 2.25 16.53
CA LEU A 274 -28.59 2.61 17.24
C LEU A 274 -28.30 3.88 18.08
N PRO A 275 -29.04 4.98 17.89
CA PRO A 275 -28.77 6.21 18.62
C PRO A 275 -28.96 5.98 20.12
N LEU A 276 -27.85 6.02 20.86
CA LEU A 276 -27.88 5.97 22.32
C LEU A 276 -28.69 7.15 22.86
N SER A 277 -29.49 6.87 23.89
CA SER A 277 -30.32 7.90 24.53
C SER A 277 -29.52 9.07 25.13
N LYS A 278 -28.25 8.84 25.51
CA LYS A 278 -27.28 9.83 26.01
C LYS A 278 -25.84 9.34 25.83
N GLY A 279 -24.90 10.28 25.71
CA GLY A 279 -23.45 10.00 25.73
C GLY A 279 -22.80 9.90 24.35
N ASP A 280 -21.53 9.52 24.35
CA ASP A 280 -20.73 9.33 23.13
C ASP A 280 -21.33 8.22 22.28
N ILE A 281 -21.21 8.34 20.96
CA ILE A 281 -21.79 7.38 20.03
C ILE A 281 -20.71 6.32 19.71
N PRO A 282 -20.87 5.06 20.14
CA PRO A 282 -19.91 4.01 19.84
C PRO A 282 -19.99 3.65 18.37
N VAL A 283 -18.84 3.44 17.74
CA VAL A 283 -18.72 2.86 16.39
C VAL A 283 -17.87 1.61 16.54
N ASP A 284 -18.52 0.46 16.33
CA ASP A 284 -17.92 -0.84 16.57
C ASP A 284 -17.47 -1.45 15.24
N ILE A 285 -16.27 -2.02 15.22
CA ILE A 285 -15.76 -2.83 14.10
C ILE A 285 -15.40 -4.21 14.63
N CYS A 286 -15.84 -5.23 13.93
CA CYS A 286 -15.48 -6.61 14.20
C CYS A 286 -14.22 -7.00 13.42
N VAL A 287 -13.21 -7.49 14.14
CA VAL A 287 -11.90 -7.86 13.58
C VAL A 287 -11.58 -9.31 13.94
N ALA A 288 -11.08 -10.11 12.99
CA ALA A 288 -10.77 -11.52 13.22
C ALA A 288 -9.78 -11.78 14.35
N THR A 289 -9.95 -12.91 15.03
CA THR A 289 -8.99 -13.38 16.04
C THR A 289 -7.68 -13.76 15.34
N GLY A 290 -6.67 -12.89 15.41
CA GLY A 290 -5.36 -13.07 14.76
C GLY A 290 -5.05 -12.08 13.63
N PHE A 291 -5.92 -11.11 13.36
CA PHE A 291 -5.57 -9.96 12.53
C PHE A 291 -4.72 -8.99 13.36
N ASP A 292 -3.55 -8.61 12.83
CA ASP A 292 -2.60 -7.72 13.48
C ASP A 292 -2.97 -6.25 13.23
N TYR A 293 -3.71 -5.63 14.15
CA TYR A 293 -4.14 -4.23 14.07
C TYR A 293 -3.36 -3.31 15.01
N SER A 294 -3.18 -2.06 14.59
CA SER A 294 -2.67 -0.98 15.46
C SER A 294 -3.82 -0.24 16.15
N LEU A 295 -3.62 0.15 17.40
CA LEU A 295 -4.51 1.06 18.15
C LEU A 295 -3.97 2.51 18.19
N ASP A 296 -2.90 2.79 17.45
CA ASP A 296 -2.40 4.15 17.30
C ASP A 296 -3.47 5.01 16.62
N GLY A 297 -3.84 6.13 17.24
CA GLY A 297 -4.88 7.02 16.74
C GLY A 297 -4.54 7.66 15.39
N ASP A 298 -3.26 7.72 15.01
CA ASP A 298 -2.83 8.23 13.71
C ASP A 298 -3.06 7.20 12.58
N VAL A 299 -3.10 5.90 12.92
CA VAL A 299 -3.24 4.78 11.98
C VAL A 299 -4.67 4.23 11.96
N SER A 300 -5.27 4.04 13.14
CA SER A 300 -6.59 3.44 13.33
C SER A 300 -7.53 4.39 14.08
N HIS A 301 -8.51 4.94 13.37
CA HIS A 301 -9.45 5.90 13.93
C HIS A 301 -10.77 5.96 13.14
N VAL A 302 -11.81 6.46 13.79
CA VAL A 302 -13.04 6.90 13.13
C VAL A 302 -12.96 8.38 12.84
N MET A 303 -13.10 8.74 11.56
CA MET A 303 -13.28 10.11 11.13
C MET A 303 -14.77 10.45 11.16
N TYR A 304 -15.14 11.53 11.84
CA TYR A 304 -16.52 11.99 11.89
C TYR A 304 -16.64 13.50 11.70
N ARG A 305 -17.82 13.94 11.23
CA ARG A 305 -18.18 15.36 11.17
C ARG A 305 -19.69 15.54 11.30
N ILE A 306 -20.09 16.68 11.84
CA ILE A 306 -21.50 17.03 12.05
C ILE A 306 -21.95 17.97 10.94
N VAL A 307 -23.07 17.65 10.32
CA VAL A 307 -23.72 18.43 9.27
C VAL A 307 -25.10 18.87 9.75
N LYS A 308 -25.38 20.18 9.69
CA LYS A 308 -26.72 20.72 9.97
C LYS A 308 -27.39 21.05 8.65
N PRO A 309 -28.44 20.31 8.23
CA PRO A 309 -29.14 20.63 7.00
C PRO A 309 -29.79 22.03 7.11
N SER A 310 -29.54 22.89 6.12
CA SER A 310 -30.13 24.22 6.06
C SER A 310 -31.31 24.25 5.09
N ARG A 311 -32.30 25.12 5.36
CA ARG A 311 -33.50 25.29 4.53
C ARG A 311 -33.22 25.74 3.08
N ALA A 312 -32.00 26.16 2.77
CA ALA A 312 -31.56 26.55 1.42
C ALA A 312 -31.00 25.38 0.59
N GLN A 313 -30.86 24.18 1.19
CA GLN A 313 -30.23 23.01 0.55
C GLN A 313 -31.24 21.98 0.01
N SER A 314 -32.56 22.17 0.17
CA SER A 314 -33.55 21.27 -0.45
C SER A 314 -34.02 21.83 -1.80
N ASP A 315 -33.68 21.09 -2.87
CA ASP A 315 -34.61 20.71 -3.98
C ASP A 315 -33.87 20.23 -5.25
N TYR A 316 -32.54 20.38 -5.38
CA TYR A 316 -31.83 20.08 -6.65
C TYR A 316 -30.57 19.20 -6.56
N GLY A 317 -30.37 18.44 -5.49
CA GLY A 317 -29.22 17.53 -5.37
C GLY A 317 -27.90 18.24 -5.03
N PRO A 318 -26.84 17.49 -4.69
CA PRO A 318 -25.71 18.03 -3.95
C PRO A 318 -24.77 18.81 -4.87
N ARG A 319 -24.90 20.14 -4.88
CA ARG A 319 -23.92 21.04 -5.48
C ARG A 319 -23.39 21.94 -4.36
N GLU A 320 -22.23 21.53 -3.84
CA GLU A 320 -21.46 22.04 -2.69
C GLU A 320 -21.77 21.34 -1.35
N TRP A 321 -20.88 20.38 -1.04
CA TRP A 321 -20.85 19.59 0.17
C TRP A 321 -20.26 20.44 1.31
N SER A 322 -20.66 20.13 2.54
CA SER A 322 -20.12 20.69 3.78
C SER A 322 -18.59 20.83 3.77
N THR A 323 -18.08 22.05 3.99
CA THR A 323 -16.66 22.39 4.19
C THR A 323 -16.18 22.11 5.63
N THR A 324 -16.99 21.42 6.44
CA THR A 324 -16.62 21.11 7.82
C THR A 324 -15.50 20.07 7.83
N ALA A 325 -14.41 20.41 8.54
CA ALA A 325 -13.28 19.52 8.74
C ALA A 325 -13.69 18.25 9.49
N TRP A 326 -12.98 17.16 9.22
CA TRP A 326 -13.16 15.89 9.92
C TRP A 326 -12.45 15.94 11.27
N SER A 327 -13.11 15.41 12.30
CA SER A 327 -12.50 15.08 13.59
C SER A 327 -12.16 13.59 13.62
N MET A 328 -11.17 13.21 14.42
CA MET A 328 -10.74 11.81 14.59
C MET A 328 -11.06 11.35 16.02
N ALA A 329 -11.51 10.10 16.16
CA ALA A 329 -11.68 9.41 17.43
C ALA A 329 -10.95 8.06 17.35
N PRO A 330 -10.06 7.72 18.31
CA PRO A 330 -9.31 6.46 18.27
C PRO A 330 -10.20 5.25 18.56
N PHE A 331 -9.69 4.06 18.26
CA PHE A 331 -10.30 2.80 18.67
C PHE A 331 -9.77 2.33 20.02
N GLU A 332 -10.64 1.69 20.80
CA GLU A 332 -10.31 0.96 22.02
C GLU A 332 -10.81 -0.48 21.91
N VAL A 333 -10.11 -1.43 22.54
CA VAL A 333 -10.50 -2.84 22.54
C VAL A 333 -11.60 -3.05 23.56
N ASP A 334 -12.78 -3.51 23.12
CA ASP A 334 -13.80 -3.99 24.06
C ASP A 334 -13.50 -5.44 24.44
N SER A 335 -12.74 -5.60 25.52
CA SER A 335 -12.37 -6.92 26.06
C SER A 335 -13.55 -7.76 26.59
N SER A 336 -14.77 -7.19 26.66
CA SER A 336 -15.95 -7.86 27.19
C SER A 336 -16.86 -8.46 26.12
N ASP A 337 -16.69 -8.05 24.86
CA ASP A 337 -17.52 -8.47 23.74
C ASP A 337 -16.72 -9.19 22.64
N THR A 338 -17.31 -10.28 22.16
CA THR A 338 -16.85 -11.06 21.01
C THR A 338 -17.89 -10.93 19.91
N CYS A 339 -17.45 -10.63 18.68
CA CYS A 339 -18.32 -10.57 17.52
C CYS A 339 -18.15 -11.83 16.64
N SER A 340 -19.12 -12.10 15.78
CA SER A 340 -19.02 -13.14 14.76
C SER A 340 -18.87 -12.48 13.40
N LEU A 341 -17.81 -12.80 12.68
CA LEU A 341 -17.57 -12.30 11.33
C LEU A 341 -18.58 -12.90 10.34
N GLY A 342 -18.77 -12.25 9.19
CA GLY A 342 -19.64 -12.72 8.11
C GLY A 342 -19.33 -14.12 7.58
N ASN A 343 -18.12 -14.63 7.85
CA ASN A 343 -17.68 -16.00 7.52
C ASN A 343 -17.99 -17.04 8.61
N GLY A 344 -18.48 -16.62 9.78
CA GLY A 344 -18.81 -17.45 10.93
C GLY A 344 -17.70 -17.63 11.97
N ASP A 345 -16.54 -17.00 11.79
CA ASP A 345 -15.44 -17.02 12.76
C ASP A 345 -15.66 -16.01 13.90
N ASN A 346 -15.03 -16.25 15.04
CA ASN A 346 -15.05 -15.31 16.17
C ASN A 346 -14.05 -14.17 15.95
N GLY A 347 -14.45 -12.97 16.34
CA GLY A 347 -13.65 -11.75 16.28
C GLY A 347 -13.64 -10.98 17.60
N THR A 348 -12.74 -10.00 17.65
CA THR A 348 -12.64 -8.99 18.70
C THR A 348 -13.35 -7.72 18.25
N VAL A 349 -14.07 -7.06 19.16
CA VAL A 349 -14.74 -5.78 18.89
C VAL A 349 -13.79 -4.64 19.21
N LEU A 350 -13.61 -3.75 18.22
CA LEU A 350 -12.94 -2.47 18.38
C LEU A 350 -14.00 -1.37 18.40
N THR A 351 -14.07 -0.62 19.49
CA THR A 351 -15.06 0.43 19.70
C THR A 351 -14.40 1.79 19.66
N SER A 352 -14.89 2.69 18.82
CA SER A 352 -14.52 4.11 18.86
C SER A 352 -15.67 4.94 19.40
N SER A 353 -15.43 5.70 20.47
CA SER A 353 -16.44 6.56 21.09
C SER A 353 -16.41 7.94 20.47
N LEU A 354 -17.41 8.30 19.65
CA LEU A 354 -17.49 9.62 19.03
C LEU A 354 -17.97 10.66 20.06
N PRO A 355 -17.17 11.68 20.39
CA PRO A 355 -17.49 12.66 21.43
C PRO A 355 -18.45 13.74 20.90
N ILE A 356 -19.67 13.33 20.57
CA ILE A 356 -20.71 14.20 20.01
C ILE A 356 -21.63 14.70 21.13
N PRO A 357 -21.68 16.01 21.41
CA PRO A 357 -22.54 16.56 22.46
C PRO A 357 -24.03 16.26 22.26
N ASP A 358 -24.72 15.93 23.35
CA ASP A 358 -26.15 15.60 23.36
C ASP A 358 -27.07 16.77 22.95
N ASN A 359 -26.57 18.01 22.94
CA ASN A 359 -27.35 19.21 22.62
C ASN A 359 -27.35 19.58 21.11
N ILE A 360 -26.80 18.71 20.27
CA ILE A 360 -26.74 18.90 18.82
C ILE A 360 -27.79 18.02 18.15
N ALA A 361 -28.36 18.51 17.05
CA ALA A 361 -29.22 17.75 16.14
C ALA A 361 -28.77 18.01 14.70
N GLY A 362 -28.94 17.02 13.82
CA GLY A 362 -28.51 17.07 12.42
C GLY A 362 -28.15 15.69 11.87
N GLU A 363 -27.16 15.63 10.98
CA GLU A 363 -26.61 14.40 10.44
C GLU A 363 -25.13 14.27 10.82
N VAL A 364 -24.69 13.07 11.15
CA VAL A 364 -23.29 12.75 11.40
C VAL A 364 -22.80 11.93 10.23
N HIS A 365 -21.77 12.43 9.55
CA HIS A 365 -21.06 11.66 8.55
C HIS A 365 -19.86 11.02 9.23
N TYR A 366 -19.70 9.70 9.08
CA TYR A 366 -18.57 8.98 9.65
C TYR A 366 -18.00 7.96 8.67
N LYS A 367 -16.70 7.70 8.81
CA LYS A 367 -15.99 6.63 8.13
C LYS A 367 -14.88 6.13 9.04
N ALA A 368 -14.53 4.87 8.94
CA ALA A 368 -13.50 4.29 9.77
C ALA A 368 -12.27 3.94 8.95
N MET A 369 -11.12 4.01 9.61
CA MET A 369 -9.83 3.61 9.10
C MET A 369 -9.21 2.67 10.12
N LEU A 370 -8.85 1.48 9.69
CA LEU A 370 -8.16 0.48 10.51
C LEU A 370 -6.84 0.16 9.82
N GLY A 371 -5.72 0.40 10.50
CA GLY A 371 -4.41 0.04 9.99
C GLY A 371 -3.79 -1.13 10.73
N THR A 372 -2.85 -1.81 10.06
CA THR A 372 -2.09 -2.91 10.63
C THR A 372 -0.98 -2.41 11.55
N LEU A 373 -0.32 -3.33 12.28
CA LEU A 373 0.76 -2.98 13.24
C LEU A 373 1.93 -2.23 12.60
N SER A 374 2.25 -2.52 11.34
CA SER A 374 3.31 -1.84 10.59
C SER A 374 2.90 -0.44 10.12
N GLY A 375 1.60 -0.15 10.05
CA GLY A 375 1.05 1.04 9.40
C GLY A 375 1.06 1.00 7.87
N GLY A 376 1.51 -0.09 7.23
CA GLY A 376 1.55 -0.22 5.77
C GLY A 376 0.15 -0.43 5.16
N ASN A 377 -0.65 -1.32 5.74
CA ASN A 377 -1.99 -1.59 5.23
C ASN A 377 -3.05 -0.77 5.97
N LEU A 378 -3.82 0.00 5.20
CA LEU A 378 -4.88 0.88 5.69
C LEU A 378 -6.23 0.48 5.10
N TYR A 379 -7.11 -0.06 5.93
CA TYR A 379 -8.44 -0.51 5.56
C TYR A 379 -9.47 0.59 5.84
N LEU A 380 -10.07 1.12 4.77
CA LEU A 380 -11.09 2.16 4.83
C LEU A 380 -12.50 1.56 4.77
N PHE A 381 -13.37 2.03 5.66
CA PHE A 381 -14.79 1.67 5.70
C PHE A 381 -15.65 2.92 5.59
N PRO A 382 -16.41 3.11 4.49
CA PRO A 382 -16.52 2.25 3.29
C PRO A 382 -15.28 2.29 2.38
N THR A 383 -15.05 1.20 1.64
CA THR A 383 -13.84 0.99 0.81
C THR A 383 -13.63 2.02 -0.31
N ASN A 384 -14.68 2.65 -0.82
CA ASN A 384 -14.59 3.63 -1.90
C ASN A 384 -14.30 5.07 -1.41
N GLY A 385 -13.96 5.25 -0.13
CA GLY A 385 -13.77 6.57 0.47
C GLY A 385 -15.07 7.36 0.66
N GLU A 386 -16.22 6.69 0.54
CA GLU A 386 -17.53 7.22 0.93
C GLU A 386 -17.62 7.36 2.46
N TYR A 387 -18.82 7.63 2.97
CA TYR A 387 -19.07 7.71 4.40
C TYR A 387 -20.48 7.22 4.72
N TYR A 388 -20.66 6.75 5.94
CA TYR A 388 -21.96 6.44 6.51
C TYR A 388 -22.63 7.71 7.03
N VAL A 389 -23.96 7.72 7.04
CA VAL A 389 -24.78 8.83 7.53
C VAL A 389 -25.65 8.34 8.68
N LEU A 390 -25.52 9.00 9.83
CA LEU A 390 -26.37 8.79 10.99
C LEU A 390 -27.20 10.05 11.25
N GLU A 391 -28.53 9.91 11.30
CA GLU A 391 -29.41 10.99 11.75
C GLU A 391 -29.31 11.14 13.28
N LEU A 392 -29.05 12.36 13.73
CA LEU A 392 -28.85 12.71 15.13
C LEU A 392 -30.02 13.56 15.64
N ASP A 393 -30.81 12.96 16.51
CA ASP A 393 -31.84 13.68 17.27
C ASP A 393 -31.24 14.46 18.45
N TYR A 394 -31.95 15.48 18.92
CA TYR A 394 -31.58 16.22 20.13
C TYR A 394 -31.76 15.31 21.37
N ARG A 395 -30.66 15.02 22.08
CA ARG A 395 -30.61 14.06 23.21
C ARG A 395 -30.52 14.70 24.59
N ALA A 396 -30.21 15.99 24.66
CA ALA A 396 -30.08 16.70 25.93
C ALA A 396 -31.44 16.87 26.63
N ASP A 397 -31.43 16.94 27.96
CA ASP A 397 -32.66 17.10 28.74
C ASP A 397 -33.35 18.44 28.41
N TYR A 398 -34.66 18.42 28.19
CA TYR A 398 -35.47 19.62 27.95
C TYR A 398 -35.71 20.38 29.26
N GLY A 399 -34.71 21.18 29.65
CA GLY A 399 -34.78 22.08 30.79
C GLY A 399 -34.67 21.39 32.16
N SER A 400 -34.52 22.19 33.22
CA SER A 400 -34.46 21.68 34.59
C SER A 400 -35.86 21.52 35.18
N LEU A 401 -36.03 20.55 36.09
CA LEU A 401 -37.27 20.35 36.84
C LEU A 401 -37.79 21.65 37.48
N PHE A 402 -36.86 22.47 38.01
CA PHE A 402 -37.19 23.75 38.60
C PHE A 402 -37.71 24.76 37.56
N GLY A 403 -37.06 24.83 36.39
CA GLY A 403 -37.52 25.68 35.28
C GLY A 403 -38.90 25.26 34.77
N ALA A 404 -39.15 23.96 34.66
CA ALA A 404 -40.45 23.41 34.29
C ALA A 404 -41.53 23.73 35.33
N LEU A 405 -41.24 23.56 36.62
CA LEU A 405 -42.15 23.94 37.71
C LEU A 405 -42.42 25.45 37.76
N PHE A 406 -41.40 26.27 37.54
CA PHE A 406 -41.55 27.72 37.47
C PHE A 406 -42.46 28.14 36.31
N MET A 407 -42.20 27.63 35.10
CA MET A 407 -43.07 27.87 33.95
C MET A 407 -44.50 27.36 34.19
N PHE A 408 -44.65 26.19 34.82
CA PHE A 408 -45.96 25.68 35.19
C PHE A 408 -46.72 26.66 36.09
N VAL A 409 -46.09 27.15 37.17
CA VAL A 409 -46.66 28.12 38.10
C VAL A 409 -47.00 29.44 37.42
N VAL A 410 -46.15 29.93 36.51
CA VAL A 410 -46.43 31.14 35.72
C VAL A 410 -47.66 30.93 34.84
N VAL A 411 -47.76 29.80 34.14
CA VAL A 411 -48.93 29.50 33.29
C VAL A 411 -50.21 29.33 34.13
N THR A 412 -50.17 28.60 35.25
CA THR A 412 -51.35 28.45 36.11
C THR A 412 -51.73 29.79 36.73
N GLY A 413 -50.77 30.59 37.18
CA GLY A 413 -51.01 31.88 37.82
C GLY A 413 -51.60 32.91 36.85
N PHE A 414 -50.96 33.10 35.68
CA PHE A 414 -51.37 34.16 34.76
C PHE A 414 -52.48 33.74 33.80
N VAL A 415 -52.42 32.53 33.24
CA VAL A 415 -53.42 32.08 32.25
C VAL A 415 -54.68 31.59 32.96
N TRP A 416 -54.55 30.66 33.90
CA TRP A 416 -55.71 30.07 34.57
C TRP A 416 -56.26 31.00 35.65
N GLY A 417 -55.39 31.66 36.41
CA GLY A 417 -55.77 32.71 37.35
C GLY A 417 -56.39 33.92 36.65
N GLY A 418 -55.81 34.35 35.52
CA GLY A 418 -56.38 35.43 34.70
C GLY A 418 -57.75 35.08 34.13
N LEU A 419 -57.94 33.85 33.64
CA LEU A 419 -59.24 33.35 33.18
C LEU A 419 -60.27 33.32 34.32
N ALA A 420 -59.88 32.88 35.52
CA ALA A 420 -60.77 32.85 36.68
C ALA A 420 -61.21 34.26 37.12
N VAL A 421 -60.32 35.25 37.06
CA VAL A 421 -60.66 36.66 37.34
C VAL A 421 -61.60 37.22 36.28
N CYS A 422 -61.36 36.93 34.99
CA CYS A 422 -62.26 37.35 33.92
C CYS A 422 -63.66 36.71 34.04
N LEU A 423 -63.72 35.41 34.36
CA LEU A 423 -64.97 34.70 34.63
C LEU A 423 -65.73 35.31 35.83
N ARG A 424 -65.01 35.66 36.89
CA ARG A 424 -65.61 36.33 38.05
C ARG A 424 -66.17 37.70 37.67
N MET A 425 -65.44 38.51 36.91
CA MET A 425 -65.92 39.82 36.47
C MET A 425 -67.18 39.71 35.59
N MET A 426 -67.25 38.71 34.69
CA MET A 426 -68.45 38.48 33.90
C MET A 426 -69.66 38.05 34.76
N LEU A 427 -69.45 37.25 35.80
CA LEU A 427 -70.51 36.79 36.70
C LEU A 427 -70.97 37.88 37.68
N ASP A 428 -70.06 38.76 38.14
CA ASP A 428 -70.41 39.92 38.97
C ASP A 428 -71.18 40.97 38.13
N ASP A 429 -70.78 41.22 36.87
CA ASP A 429 -71.51 42.11 35.95
C ASP A 429 -72.93 41.61 35.62
N GLU A 430 -73.14 40.29 35.54
CA GLU A 430 -74.48 39.70 35.36
C GLU A 430 -75.36 39.87 36.60
N ASN A 431 -74.81 39.64 37.81
CA ASN A 431 -75.55 39.83 39.06
C ASN A 431 -75.91 41.30 39.32
N GLU A 432 -75.03 42.26 38.97
CA GLU A 432 -75.35 43.70 39.07
C GLU A 432 -76.44 44.11 38.07
N LYS A 433 -76.47 43.51 36.88
CA LYS A 433 -77.56 43.71 35.91
C LYS A 433 -78.89 43.15 36.39
N GLU A 434 -78.92 41.93 36.92
CA GLU A 434 -80.15 41.35 37.49
C GLU A 434 -80.66 42.16 38.70
N PHE A 435 -79.77 42.70 39.53
CA PHE A 435 -80.13 43.55 40.66
C PHE A 435 -80.69 44.91 40.21
N MET A 436 -80.13 45.51 39.16
CA MET A 436 -80.63 46.77 38.58
C MET A 436 -81.96 46.58 37.85
N ASP A 437 -82.15 45.48 37.12
CA ASP A 437 -83.44 45.16 36.48
C ASP A 437 -84.53 44.87 37.54
N ALA A 438 -84.18 44.21 38.66
CA ALA A 438 -85.09 44.01 39.80
C ALA A 438 -85.48 45.34 40.50
N LEU A 439 -84.55 46.31 40.60
CA LEU A 439 -84.84 47.64 41.12
C LEU A 439 -85.71 48.48 40.18
N ILE A 440 -85.60 48.27 38.86
CA ILE A 440 -86.44 48.95 37.86
C ILE A 440 -87.87 48.38 37.85
N GLU A 441 -88.07 47.10 38.13
CA GLU A 441 -89.41 46.51 38.32
C GLU A 441 -90.11 46.99 39.60
N GLU A 442 -89.38 47.35 40.66
CA GLU A 442 -89.97 47.86 41.92
C GLU A 442 -90.42 49.33 41.85
N ASP A 443 -89.79 50.16 41.01
CA ASP A 443 -90.15 51.59 40.82
C ASP A 443 -91.14 51.81 39.64
N GLY A 444 -91.63 50.73 39.02
CA GLY A 444 -92.50 50.72 37.85
C GLY A 444 -93.97 50.32 38.09
N SER A 445 -94.50 50.51 39.31
CA SER A 445 -95.94 50.34 39.63
C SER A 445 -96.82 51.50 39.18
#